data_AF-A0A429F0P2-F1
#
_entry.id   AF-A0A429F0P2-F1
#
_cell.length_a   1.000
_cell.length_b   1.000
_cell.length_c   1.000
_cell.angle_alpha   90.00
_cell.angle_beta   90.00
_cell.angle_gamma   90.00
#
_symmetry.space_group_name_H-M   'P 1'
#
loop_
_entity.id
_entity.type
_entity.pdbx_description
1 polymer ?
#
loop_
_entity_poly.entity_id
_entity_poly.type
_entity_poly.pdbx_seq_one_letter_code
_entity_poly.pdbx_strand_id
1 'polypeptide(L)'
;MSRRRRLENLVSEIEERDAALTTALANVRGQTIEVDIPDELGVVEVSGAGRLERIEIDLENLPYTTAQTLSENLLEAIVAAEEHAQELRQQALAASRPR
;
A
#
# COMPACT_ATOMS: atom_id res chain seq x y z
N MET A 1 35.53 1.63 -27.04
CA MET A 1 34.05 1.52 -26.91
C MET A 1 33.39 2.56 -27.81
N SER A 2 32.61 2.14 -28.82
CA SER A 2 31.92 3.09 -29.71
C SER A 2 30.78 3.81 -28.95
N ARG A 3 30.47 5.04 -29.35
CA ARG A 3 29.32 5.81 -28.82
C ARG A 3 28.01 5.03 -28.94
N ARG A 4 27.87 4.23 -30.01
CA ARG A 4 26.70 3.40 -30.29
C ARG A 4 26.48 2.31 -29.24
N ARG A 5 27.50 1.53 -28.86
CA ARG A 5 27.38 0.51 -27.80
C ARG A 5 27.03 1.12 -26.44
N ARG A 6 27.54 2.31 -26.13
CA ARG A 6 27.18 3.01 -24.89
C ARG A 6 25.71 3.41 -24.85
N LEU A 7 25.15 3.84 -25.99
CA LEU A 7 23.73 4.16 -26.09
C LEU A 7 22.86 2.90 -26.03
N GLU A 8 23.26 1.82 -26.72
CA GLU A 8 22.55 0.54 -26.67
C GLU A 8 22.50 0.00 -25.23
N ASN A 9 23.63 -0.01 -24.52
CA ASN A 9 23.67 -0.44 -23.12
C ASN A 9 22.78 0.44 -22.21
N LEU A 10 22.78 1.77 -22.42
CA LEU A 10 21.96 2.68 -21.62
C LEU A 10 20.46 2.47 -21.87
N VAL A 11 20.06 2.23 -23.13
CA VAL A 11 18.65 1.96 -23.47
C VAL A 11 18.19 0.66 -22.81
N SER A 12 18.97 -0.41 -22.90
CA SER A 12 18.63 -1.68 -22.24
C SER A 12 18.55 -1.54 -20.72
N GLU A 13 19.45 -0.77 -20.09
CA GLU A 13 19.40 -0.50 -18.65
C GLU A 13 18.13 0.29 -18.25
N ILE A 14 17.67 1.22 -19.10
CA ILE A 14 16.41 1.95 -18.88
C ILE A 14 15.21 1.02 -19.02
N GLU A 15 15.17 0.19 -20.06
CA GLU A 15 14.08 -0.76 -20.31
C GLU A 15 13.94 -1.78 -19.18
N GLU A 16 15.06 -2.36 -18.71
CA GLU A 16 15.07 -3.29 -17.58
C GLU A 16 14.54 -2.64 -16.29
N ARG A 17 14.88 -1.37 -16.06
CA ARG A 17 14.39 -0.61 -14.90
C ARG A 17 12.90 -0.31 -14.96
N ASP A 18 12.41 0.08 -16.13
CA ASP A 18 10.99 0.37 -16.33
C ASP A 18 10.13 -0.88 -16.12
N ALA A 19 10.60 -2.03 -16.61
CA ALA A 19 9.97 -3.32 -16.37
C ALA A 19 9.98 -3.71 -14.88
N ALA A 20 11.11 -3.52 -14.19
CA ALA A 20 11.24 -3.82 -12.76
C ALA A 20 10.32 -2.93 -11.90
N LEU A 21 10.28 -1.63 -12.19
CA LEU A 21 9.41 -0.66 -11.51
C LEU A 21 7.93 -1.00 -11.74
N THR A 22 7.55 -1.28 -12.99
CA THR A 22 6.16 -1.65 -13.33
C THR A 22 5.72 -2.90 -12.58
N THR A 23 6.58 -3.92 -12.51
CA THR A 23 6.32 -5.16 -11.77
C THR A 23 6.20 -4.90 -10.27
N ALA A 24 7.10 -4.11 -9.69
CA ALA A 24 7.07 -3.78 -8.26
C ALA A 24 5.78 -3.05 -7.87
N LEU A 25 5.36 -2.05 -8.66
CA LEU A 25 4.11 -1.32 -8.43
C LEU A 25 2.87 -2.21 -8.62
N ALA A 26 2.89 -3.11 -9.60
CA ALA A 26 1.80 -4.08 -9.80
C ALA A 26 1.64 -5.01 -8.60
N ASN A 27 2.76 -5.49 -8.04
CA ASN A 27 2.75 -6.34 -6.85
C ASN A 27 2.17 -5.61 -5.64
N VAL A 28 2.61 -4.38 -5.37
CA VAL A 28 2.05 -3.58 -4.25
C VAL A 28 0.55 -3.36 -4.44
N ARG A 29 0.09 -3.02 -5.65
CA ARG A 29 -1.35 -2.84 -5.92
C ARG A 29 -2.19 -4.08 -5.65
N GLY A 30 -1.61 -5.28 -5.81
CA GLY A 30 -2.28 -6.56 -5.55
C GLY A 30 -2.25 -7.00 -4.08
N GLN A 31 -1.53 -6.29 -3.21
CA GLN A 31 -1.52 -6.58 -1.77
C GLN A 31 -2.78 -6.04 -1.10
N THR A 32 -3.21 -6.75 -0.06
CA THR A 32 -4.23 -6.29 0.89
C THR A 32 -3.54 -5.95 2.19
N ILE A 33 -3.92 -4.81 2.77
CA ILE A 33 -3.41 -4.29 4.03
C ILE A 33 -4.56 -4.35 5.01
N GLU A 34 -4.37 -5.12 6.06
CA GLU A 34 -5.33 -5.30 7.14
C GLU A 34 -4.86 -4.48 8.34
N VAL A 35 -5.76 -3.70 8.92
CA VAL A 35 -5.52 -2.89 10.12
C VAL A 35 -6.64 -3.12 11.10
N ASP A 36 -6.29 -3.49 12.33
CA ASP A 36 -7.24 -3.67 13.41
C ASP A 36 -7.88 -2.34 13.81
N ILE A 37 -9.19 -2.34 14.02
CA ILE A 37 -9.90 -1.23 14.63
C ILE A 37 -9.64 -1.29 16.14
N PRO A 38 -9.26 -0.17 16.78
CA PRO A 38 -9.05 -0.12 18.22
C PRO A 38 -10.23 -0.67 19.03
N ASP A 39 -9.94 -1.12 20.25
CA ASP A 39 -10.90 -1.72 21.18
C ASP A 39 -11.52 -3.03 20.68
N GLU A 40 -10.79 -3.80 19.86
CA GLU A 40 -11.23 -5.08 19.30
C GLU A 40 -12.55 -4.96 18.52
N LEU A 41 -12.79 -3.79 17.91
CA LEU A 41 -14.02 -3.49 17.19
C LEU A 41 -14.05 -4.06 15.77
N GLY A 42 -12.98 -4.72 15.33
CA GLY A 42 -12.91 -5.41 14.05
C GLY A 42 -11.67 -5.04 13.24
N VAL A 43 -11.79 -5.10 11.91
CA VAL A 43 -10.66 -4.94 10.96
C VAL A 43 -11.08 -4.13 9.73
N VAL A 44 -10.16 -3.31 9.24
CA VAL A 44 -10.26 -2.58 7.97
C VAL A 44 -9.27 -3.15 6.97
N GLU A 45 -9.73 -3.36 5.73
CA GLU A 45 -8.88 -3.81 4.63
C GLU A 45 -8.80 -2.77 3.52
N VAL A 46 -7.57 -2.41 3.17
CA VAL A 46 -7.25 -1.48 2.09
C VAL A 46 -6.32 -2.18 1.11
N SER A 47 -6.60 -2.09 -0.19
CA SER A 47 -5.65 -2.54 -1.21
C SER A 47 -4.38 -1.68 -1.18
N GLY A 48 -3.24 -2.21 -1.64
CA GLY A 48 -2.02 -1.41 -1.76
C GLY A 48 -2.09 -0.26 -2.77
N ALA A 49 -3.22 -0.11 -3.47
CA ALA A 49 -3.55 1.10 -4.23
C ALA A 49 -4.13 2.24 -3.36
N GLY A 50 -4.46 1.99 -2.09
CA GLY A 50 -5.15 2.90 -1.18
C GLY A 50 -6.67 2.87 -1.33
N ARG A 51 -7.26 1.81 -1.90
CA ARG A 51 -8.72 1.66 -2.01
C ARG A 51 -9.22 0.77 -0.87
N LEU A 52 -10.20 1.26 -0.11
CA LEU A 52 -10.94 0.48 0.86
C LEU A 52 -11.68 -0.68 0.18
N GLU A 53 -11.40 -1.91 0.64
CA GLU A 53 -12.00 -3.14 0.11
C GLU A 53 -13.06 -3.71 1.07
N ARG A 54 -12.75 -3.71 2.37
CA ARG A 54 -13.59 -4.35 3.38
C ARG A 54 -13.50 -3.62 4.72
N ILE A 55 -14.62 -3.59 5.43
CA ILE A 55 -14.67 -3.25 6.86
C ILE A 55 -15.46 -4.37 7.52
N GLU A 56 -14.85 -5.01 8.51
CA GLU A 56 -15.47 -6.01 9.35
C GLU A 56 -15.58 -5.43 10.76
N ILE A 57 -16.79 -5.43 11.31
CA ILE A 57 -17.05 -4.91 12.66
C ILE A 57 -17.41 -6.06 13.57
N ASP A 58 -16.77 -6.13 14.73
CA ASP A 58 -17.10 -7.08 15.78
C ASP A 58 -18.39 -6.65 16.48
N LEU A 59 -19.44 -7.44 16.28
CA LEU A 59 -20.76 -7.20 16.87
C LEU A 59 -20.83 -7.56 18.35
N GLU A 60 -19.89 -8.36 18.87
CA GLU A 60 -19.82 -8.72 20.29
C GLU A 60 -19.32 -7.53 21.12
N ASN A 61 -18.37 -6.77 20.57
CA ASN A 61 -17.78 -5.59 21.21
C ASN A 61 -18.56 -4.29 20.93
N LEU A 62 -19.40 -4.26 19.89
CA LEU A 62 -20.20 -3.09 19.50
C LEU A 62 -21.08 -2.49 20.64
N PRO A 63 -21.75 -3.28 21.51
CA PRO A 63 -22.57 -2.74 22.60
C PRO A 63 -21.77 -2.00 23.68
N TYR A 64 -20.46 -2.22 23.75
CA TYR A 64 -19.56 -1.60 24.73
C TYR A 64 -18.93 -0.31 24.23
N THR A 65 -19.20 0.08 22.99
CA THR A 65 -18.75 1.35 22.40
C THR A 65 -19.89 2.32 22.14
N THR A 66 -19.55 3.57 21.87
CA THR A 66 -20.51 4.58 21.41
C THR A 66 -20.36 4.81 19.91
N ALA A 67 -21.41 5.30 19.25
CA ALA A 67 -21.35 5.62 17.82
C ALA A 67 -20.23 6.64 17.50
N GLN A 68 -19.96 7.57 18.42
CA GLN A 68 -18.88 8.55 18.25
C GLN A 68 -17.51 7.87 18.32
N THR A 69 -17.25 7.10 19.37
CA THR A 69 -15.98 6.36 19.55
C THR A 69 -15.73 5.39 18.39
N LEU A 70 -16.76 4.66 17.95
CA LEU A 70 -16.65 3.79 16.78
C LEU A 70 -16.26 4.57 15.52
N SER A 71 -16.85 5.74 15.30
CA SER A 71 -16.55 6.57 14.12
C SER A 71 -15.12 7.10 14.15
N GLU A 72 -14.63 7.50 15.33
CA GLU A 72 -13.26 7.97 15.53
C GLU A 72 -12.26 6.83 15.32
N ASN A 73 -12.48 5.67 15.96
CA ASN A 73 -11.62 4.48 15.84
C ASN A 73 -11.60 3.93 14.40
N LEU A 74 -12.75 3.92 13.72
CA LEU A 74 -12.83 3.47 12.32
C LEU A 74 -12.08 4.41 11.38
N LEU A 75 -12.22 5.73 11.58
CA LEU A 75 -11.49 6.71 10.79
C LEU A 75 -9.98 6.56 11.00
N GLU A 76 -9.54 6.39 12.25
CA GLU A 76 -8.13 6.15 12.57
C GLU A 76 -7.60 4.91 11.87
N ALA A 77 -8.31 3.78 11.92
CA ALA A 77 -7.93 2.54 11.26
C ALA A 77 -7.85 2.69 9.73
N ILE A 78 -8.80 3.39 9.11
CA ILE A 78 -8.79 3.66 7.66
C ILE A 78 -7.56 4.50 7.29
N VAL A 79 -7.29 5.59 8.03
CA VAL A 79 -6.14 6.46 7.76
C VAL A 79 -4.84 5.68 7.90
N ALA A 80 -4.68 4.89 8.97
CA ALA A 80 -3.51 4.05 9.16
C ALA A 80 -3.31 3.04 8.02
N ALA A 81 -4.38 2.42 7.54
CA ALA A 81 -4.32 1.49 6.40
C ALA A 81 -3.93 2.19 5.09
N GLU A 82 -4.44 3.40 4.84
CA GLU A 82 -4.08 4.21 3.68
C GLU A 82 -2.62 4.69 3.73
N GLU A 83 -2.14 5.10 4.91
CA GLU A 83 -0.75 5.49 5.15
C GLU A 83 0.20 4.32 4.90
N HIS A 84 -0.12 3.14 5.42
CA HIS A 84 0.66 1.92 5.17
C HIS A 84 0.69 1.57 3.66
N ALA A 85 -0.45 1.71 2.95
CA ALA A 85 -0.48 1.54 1.49
C ALA A 85 0.41 2.54 0.75
N GLN A 86 0.46 3.78 1.23
CA GLN A 86 1.34 4.81 0.69
C GLN A 86 2.81 4.49 0.95
N GLU A 87 3.16 4.03 2.15
CA GLU A 87 4.53 3.64 2.51
C GLU A 87 5.02 2.49 1.64
N LEU A 88 4.23 1.43 1.44
CA LEU A 88 4.58 0.31 0.58
C LEU A 88 4.84 0.76 -0.86
N ARG A 89 4.03 1.68 -1.38
CA ARG A 89 4.26 2.27 -2.71
C ARG A 89 5.56 3.09 -2.77
N GLN A 90 5.84 3.88 -1.74
CA GLN A 90 7.09 4.65 -1.66
C GLN A 90 8.32 3.74 -1.57
N GLN A 91 8.23 2.64 -0.81
CA GLN A 91 9.29 1.65 -0.71
C GLN A 91 9.54 0.95 -2.06
N ALA A 92 8.48 0.57 -2.79
CA ALA A 92 8.62 0.02 -4.13
C ALA A 92 9.28 1.01 -5.10
N LEU A 93 8.88 2.29 -5.05
CA LEU A 93 9.51 3.35 -5.85
C LEU A 93 10.99 3.58 -5.48
N ALA A 94 11.31 3.55 -4.18
CA ALA A 94 12.67 3.74 -3.69
C ALA A 94 13.59 2.57 -4.05
N ALA A 95 13.10 1.33 -3.97
CA ALA A 95 13.84 0.13 -4.37
C ALA A 95 14.21 0.14 -5.87
N SER A 96 13.40 0.81 -6.69
CA SER A 96 13.65 0.99 -8.13
C SER A 96 14.49 2.23 -8.49
N ARG A 97 14.89 3.08 -7.52
CA ARG A 97 15.76 4.25 -7.79
C ARG A 97 17.24 3.87 -7.73
N PRO A 98 18.09 4.41 -8.64
CA PRO A 98 19.53 4.16 -8.61
C PRO A 98 20.20 4.83 -7.40
N ARG A 99 21.29 4.22 -6.91
CA ARG A 99 22.27 4.85 -6.00
C ARG A 99 23.23 5.75 -6.79
#